data_AF-A0A5E4K090-F1
#
_entry.id   AF-A0A5E4K090-F1
#
_cell.length_a   1.000
_cell.length_b   1.000
_cell.length_c   1.000
_cell.angle_alpha   90.00
_cell.angle_beta   90.00
_cell.angle_gamma   90.00
#
_symmetry.space_group_name_H-M   'P 1'
#
loop_
_entity.id
_entity.type
_entity.pdbx_description
1 polymer ?
#
loop_
_entity_poly.entity_id
_entity_poly.type
_entity_poly.pdbx_seq_one_letter_code
_entity_poly.pdbx_strand_id
1 'polypeptide(L)'
;MGEVKTIKGIDDETWADFKGLAVRNRMKAATMFKVMVDEYERKTSSFWDDIFRHKSIFSPKEYEEIEARMKKIRKEYGWRI
;
A
#
# COMPACT_ATOMS: atom_id res chain seq x y z
N MET A 1 13.15 -9.50 26.16
CA MET A 1 12.04 -10.35 25.66
C MET A 1 11.31 -9.54 24.58
N GLY A 2 11.11 -10.10 23.39
CA GLY A 2 10.42 -9.40 22.30
C GLY A 2 8.93 -9.24 22.59
N GLU A 3 8.35 -8.11 22.23
CA GLU A 3 6.92 -7.83 22.38
C GLU A 3 6.09 -8.79 21.51
N VAL A 4 5.22 -9.59 22.13
CA VAL A 4 4.34 -10.52 21.40
C VAL A 4 3.12 -9.75 20.91
N LYS A 5 3.10 -9.43 19.61
CA LYS A 5 1.95 -8.78 18.97
C LYS A 5 0.92 -9.84 18.58
N THR A 6 -0.27 -9.73 19.16
CA THR A 6 -1.41 -10.59 18.82
C THR A 6 -2.22 -9.93 17.71
N ILE A 7 -2.57 -10.70 16.68
CA ILE A 7 -3.44 -10.22 15.60
C ILE A 7 -4.88 -10.19 16.14
N LYS A 8 -5.53 -9.03 16.08
CA LYS A 8 -6.90 -8.82 16.58
C LYS A 8 -7.88 -8.78 15.41
N GLY A 9 -9.13 -9.20 15.66
CA GLY A 9 -10.23 -9.07 14.68
C GLY A 9 -10.24 -10.15 13.59
N ILE A 10 -9.69 -11.33 13.88
CA ILE A 10 -9.80 -12.51 13.02
C ILE A 10 -10.78 -13.47 13.68
N ASP A 11 -11.77 -13.95 12.92
CA ASP A 11 -12.68 -15.00 13.38
C ASP A 11 -11.98 -16.36 13.45
N ASP A 12 -12.52 -17.26 14.28
CA ASP A 12 -11.87 -18.54 14.57
C ASP A 12 -11.77 -19.44 13.34
N GLU A 13 -12.73 -19.35 12.40
CA GLU A 13 -12.75 -20.13 11.17
C GLU A 13 -11.62 -19.69 10.23
N THR A 14 -11.51 -18.38 9.96
CA THR A 14 -10.42 -17.79 9.17
C THR A 14 -9.06 -18.11 9.77
N TRP A 15 -8.93 -18.08 11.11
CA TRP A 15 -7.67 -18.43 11.76
C TRP A 15 -7.34 -19.93 11.66
N ALA A 16 -8.34 -20.80 11.74
CA ALA A 16 -8.18 -22.24 11.54
C ALA A 16 -7.73 -22.56 10.10
N ASP A 17 -8.38 -21.94 9.11
CA ASP A 17 -8.05 -22.11 7.70
C ASP A 17 -6.64 -21.60 7.39
N PHE A 18 -6.27 -20.44 7.92
CA PHE A 18 -4.92 -19.90 7.77
C PHE A 18 -3.84 -20.87 8.30
N LYS A 19 -4.04 -21.42 9.50
CA LYS A 19 -3.14 -22.43 10.07
C LYS A 19 -3.12 -23.70 9.22
N GLY A 20 -4.27 -24.14 8.73
CA GLY A 20 -4.39 -25.29 7.84
C GLY A 20 -3.58 -25.11 6.55
N LEU A 21 -3.64 -23.92 5.95
CA LEU A 21 -2.85 -23.57 4.78
C LEU A 21 -1.34 -23.58 5.08
N ALA A 22 -0.92 -23.04 6.22
CA ALA A 22 0.49 -23.05 6.62
C ALA A 22 1.03 -24.49 6.75
N VAL A 23 0.25 -25.38 7.36
CA VAL A 23 0.60 -26.80 7.49
C VAL A 23 0.69 -27.48 6.12
N ARG A 24 -0.30 -27.27 5.22
CA ARG A 24 -0.30 -27.83 3.87
C ARG A 24 0.94 -27.40 3.06
N ASN A 25 1.38 -26.16 3.24
CA ASN A 25 2.57 -25.60 2.58
C ASN A 25 3.88 -25.91 3.33
N ARG A 26 3.83 -26.68 4.42
CA ARG A 26 4.99 -27.02 5.27
C ARG A 26 5.76 -25.79 5.77
N MET A 27 5.03 -24.73 6.10
CA MET A 27 5.58 -23.46 6.56
C MET A 27 5.07 -23.13 7.96
N LYS A 28 5.90 -22.42 8.75
CA LYS A 28 5.44 -21.81 10.00
C LYS A 28 4.43 -20.72 9.69
N ALA A 29 3.31 -20.68 10.42
CA ALA A 29 2.25 -19.68 10.23
C ALA A 29 2.79 -18.23 10.25
N ALA A 30 3.71 -17.91 11.15
CA ALA A 30 4.36 -16.59 11.20
C ALA A 30 5.17 -16.27 9.93
N THR A 31 5.88 -17.26 9.37
CA THR A 31 6.63 -17.10 8.13
C THR A 31 5.69 -16.91 6.95
N MET A 32 4.62 -17.70 6.89
CA MET A 32 3.60 -17.56 5.84
C MET A 32 2.93 -16.18 5.90
N PHE A 33 2.58 -15.71 7.10
CA PHE A 33 2.01 -14.38 7.30
C PHE A 33 2.96 -13.29 6.80
N LYS A 34 4.24 -13.37 7.18
CA LYS A 34 5.25 -12.41 6.73
C LYS A 34 5.35 -12.37 5.20
N VAL A 35 5.43 -13.54 4.56
CA VAL A 35 5.48 -13.63 3.08
C VAL A 35 4.24 -13.01 2.45
N MET A 36 3.05 -13.24 3.00
CA MET A 36 1.81 -12.63 2.49
C MET A 36 1.81 -11.10 2.63
N VAL A 37 2.30 -10.57 3.75
CA VAL A 37 2.43 -9.12 3.96
C VAL A 37 3.45 -8.53 3.00
N ASP A 38 4.64 -9.12 2.89
CA ASP A 38 5.70 -8.68 1.98
C ASP A 38 5.20 -8.67 0.52
N GLU A 39 4.43 -9.68 0.12
CA GLU A 39 3.82 -9.77 -1.21
C GLU A 39 2.75 -8.69 -1.44
N TYR A 40 1.91 -8.40 -0.44
CA TYR A 40 0.90 -7.36 -0.49
C TYR A 40 1.53 -5.97 -0.62
N GLU A 41 2.56 -5.68 0.19
CA GLU A 41 3.31 -4.43 0.12
C GLU A 41 3.98 -4.27 -1.24
N ARG A 42 4.62 -5.33 -1.75
CA ARG A 42 5.25 -5.31 -3.08
C ARG A 42 4.24 -5.04 -4.18
N LYS A 43 3.07 -5.70 -4.16
CA LYS A 43 2.01 -5.50 -5.16
C LYS A 43 1.40 -4.10 -5.08
N THR A 44 1.26 -3.55 -3.88
CA THR A 44 0.74 -2.20 -3.68
C THR A 44 1.75 -1.16 -4.16
N SER A 45 3.03 -1.35 -3.86
CA SER A 45 4.12 -0.52 -4.41
C SER A 45 4.12 -0.59 -5.93
N SER A 46 4.11 -1.79 -6.51
CA SER A 46 4.13 -1.96 -7.97
C SER A 46 2.90 -1.37 -8.64
N PHE A 47 1.72 -1.42 -8.00
CA PHE A 47 0.50 -0.81 -8.54
C PHE A 47 0.62 0.71 -8.66
N TRP A 48 1.06 1.39 -7.60
CA TRP A 48 1.27 2.84 -7.64
C TRP A 48 2.45 3.21 -8.54
N ASP A 49 3.52 2.43 -8.48
CA ASP A 49 4.68 2.61 -9.35
C ASP A 49 4.27 2.46 -10.83
N ASP A 50 3.42 1.51 -11.20
CA ASP A 50 2.93 1.37 -12.57
C ASP A 50 2.01 2.53 -12.98
N ILE A 51 1.14 3.00 -12.08
CA ILE A 51 0.32 4.20 -12.30
C ILE A 51 1.19 5.43 -12.59
N PHE A 52 2.29 5.60 -11.85
CA PHE A 52 3.16 6.78 -11.98
C PHE A 52 4.27 6.60 -13.03
N ARG A 53 4.67 5.38 -13.38
CA ARG A 53 5.73 5.08 -14.36
C ARG A 53 5.23 5.01 -15.80
N HIS A 54 3.95 4.76 -16.03
CA HIS A 54 3.38 4.79 -17.38
C HIS A 54 3.21 6.23 -17.90
N LYS A 55 4.36 6.86 -18.24
CA LYS A 55 4.53 8.19 -18.82
C LYS A 55 4.04 9.34 -17.93
N SER A 56 4.92 10.32 -17.72
CA SER A 56 4.46 11.68 -17.46
C SER A 56 3.52 12.08 -18.60
N ILE A 57 2.22 12.13 -18.32
CA ILE A 57 1.19 12.54 -19.28
C ILE A 57 1.39 14.01 -19.68
N PHE A 58 2.06 14.76 -18.80
CA PHE A 58 2.36 16.17 -18.96
C PHE A 58 3.82 16.36 -19.36
N SER A 59 4.03 17.18 -20.38
CA SER A 59 5.29 17.84 -20.64
C SER A 59 5.68 18.75 -19.46
N PRO A 60 6.96 19.09 -19.30
CA PRO A 60 7.41 20.02 -18.25
C PRO A 60 6.63 21.35 -18.25
N LYS A 61 6.25 21.83 -19.43
CA LYS A 61 5.45 23.04 -19.60
C LYS A 61 4.02 22.89 -19.06
N GLU A 62 3.36 21.77 -19.37
CA GLU A 62 2.02 21.48 -18.85
C GLU A 62 2.03 21.32 -17.32
N TYR A 63 3.12 20.78 -16.77
CA TYR A 63 3.32 20.71 -15.33
C TYR A 63 3.40 22.10 -14.68
N GLU A 64 4.21 23.00 -15.23
CA GLU A 64 4.32 24.39 -14.76
C GLU A 64 2.98 25.14 -14.83
N GLU A 65 2.21 24.95 -15.91
CA GLU A 65 0.90 25.55 -16.09
C GLU A 65 -0.13 25.03 -15.08
N ILE A 66 -0.15 23.73 -14.82
CA ILE A 66 -1.03 23.12 -13.81
C ILE A 66 -0.63 23.60 -12.41
N GLU A 67 0.66 23.66 -12.10
CA GLU A 67 1.16 24.14 -10.81
C GLU A 67 0.76 25.59 -10.55
N ALA A 68 0.93 26.47 -11.55
CA ALA A 68 0.52 27.87 -11.47
C ALA A 68 -0.99 28.01 -11.25
N ARG A 69 -1.80 27.19 -11.94
CA ARG A 69 -3.25 27.19 -11.81
C ARG A 69 -3.70 26.67 -10.44
N MET A 70 -3.06 25.64 -9.91
CA MET A 70 -3.32 25.12 -8.57
C MET A 70 -2.93 26.11 -7.48
N LYS A 71 -1.81 26.82 -7.62
CA LYS A 71 -1.41 27.92 -6.71
C LYS A 71 -2.44 29.05 -6.70
N LYS A 72 -2.98 29.41 -7.88
CA LYS A 72 -4.03 30.42 -8.01
C LYS A 72 -5.33 29.97 -7.32
N ILE A 73 -5.78 28.74 -7.56
CA ILE A 73 -6.97 28.16 -6.91
C ILE A 73 -6.78 28.13 -5.38
N ARG A 74 -5.64 27.65 -4.89
CA ARG A 74 -5.35 27.62 -3.44
C ARG A 74 -5.44 29.01 -2.81
N LYS A 75 -4.91 30.04 -3.49
CA LYS A 75 -5.00 31.43 -3.06
C LYS A 75 -6.44 31.98 -3.07
N GLU A 76 -7.22 31.66 -4.10
CA GLU A 76 -8.61 32.10 -4.26
C GLU A 76 -9.54 31.48 -3.20
N TYR A 77 -9.33 30.21 -2.85
CA TYR A 77 -10.15 29.50 -1.86
C TYR A 77 -9.59 29.56 -0.43
N GLY A 78 -8.57 30.40 -0.17
CA GLY A 78 -8.03 30.64 1.18
C GLY A 78 -7.20 29.51 1.78
N TRP A 79 -6.71 28.57 0.97
CA TRP A 79 -5.82 27.50 1.40
C TRP A 79 -4.43 28.11 1.59
N ARG A 80 -3.84 27.96 2.80
CA ARG A 80 -2.49 28.46 3.07
C ARG A 80 -1.48 27.80 2.12
N ILE A 81 -0.71 28.64 1.42
CA ILE A 81 0.45 28.25 0.61
C ILE A 81 1.67 28.17 1.53
#